data_AF-A0A4Z2E9V2-F1
#
_entry.id   AF-A0A4Z2E9V2-F1
#
_cell.length_a   1.000
_cell.length_b   1.000
_cell.length_c   1.000
_cell.angle_alpha   90.00
_cell.angle_beta   90.00
_cell.angle_gamma   90.00
#
_symmetry.space_group_name_H-M   'P 1'
#
loop_
_entity.id
_entity.type
_entity.pdbx_description
1 polymer ?
#
loop_
_entity_poly.entity_id
_entity_poly.type
_entity_poly.pdbx_seq_one_letter_code
_entity_poly.pdbx_strand_id
1 'polypeptide(L)'
;MCCDLGYHSSLSRALRTYLSAELSLEASRRAGLEVLEGAVEGLDPARDRQRLLGLYPTAFCPPLRFSFQAHMGDAVTQIASQPQLQAELTLRLTQLQTRLASLKIENEEVGHSDTRTLGRTPSGASTRTARLTERSCSAPRPIVHSESVLASAARILPDYTFKCSSDKYKLCTKLWPSEQELEKWRR
;
A
#
# COMPACT_ATOMS: atom_id res chain seq x y z
N MET A 1 19.00 72.96 35.49
CA MET A 1 19.09 71.83 34.54
C MET A 1 18.80 70.56 35.30
N CYS A 2 17.65 69.92 35.07
CA CYS A 2 17.20 68.71 35.76
C CYS A 2 16.75 67.67 34.72
N CYS A 3 17.57 67.47 33.68
CA CYS A 3 17.16 66.76 32.46
C CYS A 3 17.50 65.26 32.47
N ASP A 4 18.26 64.77 33.45
CA ASP A 4 18.71 63.37 33.51
C ASP A 4 18.02 62.51 34.57
N LEU A 5 17.11 63.08 35.36
CA LEU A 5 16.42 62.35 36.44
C LEU A 5 15.37 61.40 35.84
N GLY A 6 15.80 60.20 35.44
CA GLY A 6 14.92 59.09 35.04
C GLY A 6 15.03 58.65 33.59
N TYR A 7 15.80 59.35 32.74
CA TYR A 7 16.07 58.89 31.38
C TYR A 7 16.78 57.54 31.38
N HIS A 8 17.86 57.40 32.15
CA HIS A 8 18.60 56.15 32.24
C HIS A 8 17.77 54.97 32.76
N SER A 9 16.88 55.21 33.73
CA SER A 9 16.05 54.14 34.31
C SER A 9 14.92 53.72 33.37
N SER A 10 14.27 54.67 32.70
CA SER A 10 13.24 54.39 31.68
C SER A 10 13.84 53.69 30.45
N LEU A 11 14.95 54.20 29.93
CA LEU A 11 15.69 53.57 28.82
C LEU A 11 16.18 52.16 29.20
N SER A 12 16.76 51.99 30.38
CA SER A 12 17.21 50.66 30.85
C SER A 12 16.05 49.67 30.92
N ARG A 13 14.87 50.11 31.37
CA ARG A 13 13.66 49.26 31.41
C ARG A 13 13.17 48.91 30.00
N ALA A 14 13.15 49.88 29.08
CA ALA A 14 12.77 49.66 27.68
C ALA A 14 13.74 48.66 26.99
N LEU A 15 15.05 48.83 27.17
CA LEU A 15 16.04 47.92 26.60
C LEU A 15 15.98 46.52 27.21
N ARG A 16 15.76 46.39 28.53
CA ARG A 16 15.59 45.07 29.18
C ARG A 16 14.33 44.35 28.71
N THR A 17 13.23 45.07 28.53
CA THR A 17 11.98 44.49 28.01
C THR A 17 12.15 44.05 26.56
N TYR A 18 12.78 44.86 25.71
CA TYR A 18 13.16 44.47 24.35
C TYR A 18 14.03 43.20 24.34
N LEU A 19 15.13 43.18 25.10
CA LEU A 19 16.02 42.01 25.18
C LEU A 19 15.30 40.77 25.70
N SER A 20 14.40 40.91 26.68
CA SER A 20 13.59 39.80 27.17
C SER A 20 12.63 39.27 26.10
N ALA A 21 12.04 40.15 25.30
CA ALA A 21 11.19 39.75 24.19
C ALA A 21 11.99 39.00 23.12
N GLU A 22 13.16 39.52 22.71
CA GLU A 22 14.06 38.86 21.76
C GLU A 22 14.52 37.48 22.26
N LEU A 23 14.90 37.37 23.53
CA LEU A 23 15.26 36.08 24.14
C LEU A 23 14.10 35.09 24.15
N SER A 24 12.88 35.56 24.44
CA SER A 24 11.69 34.70 24.41
C SER A 24 11.31 34.26 23.00
N LEU A 25 11.47 35.13 22.01
CA LEU A 25 11.26 34.82 20.59
C LEU A 25 12.25 33.75 20.14
N GLU A 26 13.52 33.93 20.45
CA GLU A 26 14.58 32.99 20.11
C GLU A 26 14.40 31.64 20.82
N ALA A 27 13.97 31.64 22.09
CA ALA A 27 13.61 30.42 22.80
C ALA A 27 12.42 29.69 22.13
N SER A 28 11.36 30.43 21.78
CA SER A 28 10.21 29.85 21.06
C SER A 28 10.60 29.30 19.69
N ARG A 29 11.51 29.98 18.99
CA ARG A 29 12.01 29.54 17.68
C ARG A 29 12.79 28.24 17.81
N ARG A 30 13.70 28.14 18.79
CA ARG A 30 14.46 26.91 19.04
C ARG A 30 13.55 25.75 19.41
N ALA A 31 12.60 25.97 20.31
CA ALA A 31 11.61 24.94 20.65
C ALA A 31 10.81 24.47 19.41
N GLY A 32 10.44 25.38 18.51
CA GLY A 32 9.80 25.03 17.24
C GLY A 32 10.69 24.18 16.32
N LEU A 33 11.99 24.49 16.25
CA LEU A 33 12.96 23.70 15.49
C LEU A 33 13.19 22.32 16.10
N GLU A 34 13.27 22.20 17.42
CA GLU A 34 13.39 20.91 18.12
C GLU A 34 12.20 19.98 17.82
N VAL A 35 10.98 20.53 17.77
CA VAL A 35 9.79 19.77 17.36
C VAL A 35 9.89 19.29 15.91
N LEU A 36 10.38 20.14 15.01
CA LEU A 36 10.55 19.78 13.60
C LEU A 36 11.64 18.72 13.42
N GLU A 37 12.77 18.86 14.13
CA GLU A 37 13.85 17.87 14.16
C GLU A 37 13.33 16.53 14.66
N GLY A 38 12.58 16.50 15.76
CA GLY A 38 11.94 15.28 16.26
C GLY A 38 10.94 14.67 15.27
N ALA A 39 10.22 15.50 14.51
CA ALA A 39 9.32 15.02 13.45
C ALA A 39 10.09 14.42 12.27
N VAL A 40 11.21 15.02 11.87
CA VAL A 40 12.10 14.53 10.80
C VAL A 40 12.77 13.23 11.21
N GLU A 41 13.29 13.14 12.43
CA GLU A 41 13.85 11.90 13.00
C GLU A 41 12.78 10.81 13.15
N GLY A 42 11.54 11.20 13.38
CA GLY A 42 10.39 10.30 13.48
C GLY A 42 9.85 9.78 12.14
N LEU A 43 10.41 10.21 10.99
CA LEU A 43 10.00 9.71 9.68
C LEU A 43 10.45 8.25 9.51
N ASP A 44 9.49 7.34 9.41
CA ASP A 44 9.75 5.91 9.25
C ASP A 44 8.89 5.34 8.10
N PRO A 45 9.48 5.19 6.90
CA PRO A 45 8.79 4.63 5.74
C PRO A 45 8.23 3.23 5.97
N ALA A 46 8.86 2.41 6.83
CA ALA A 46 8.38 1.07 7.13
C ALA A 46 7.13 1.12 8.01
N ARG A 47 7.12 1.99 9.02
CA ARG A 47 5.96 2.21 9.89
C ARG A 47 4.79 2.82 9.10
N ASP A 48 5.06 3.77 8.23
CA ASP A 48 4.03 4.39 7.38
C ASP A 48 3.43 3.38 6.40
N ARG A 49 4.27 2.54 5.78
CA ARG A 49 3.80 1.41 4.97
C ARG A 49 2.91 0.47 5.77
N GLN A 50 3.30 0.09 6.99
CA GLN A 50 2.49 -0.77 7.86
C GLN A 50 1.14 -0.13 8.18
N ARG A 51 1.12 1.17 8.50
CA ARG A 51 -0.11 1.92 8.74
C ARG A 51 -1.00 1.93 7.50
N LEU A 52 -0.45 2.18 6.31
CA LEU A 52 -1.18 2.17 5.05
C LEU A 52 -1.80 0.80 4.75
N LEU A 53 -1.02 -0.27 4.92
CA LEU A 53 -1.53 -1.64 4.77
C LEU A 53 -2.64 -1.96 5.78
N GLY A 54 -2.54 -1.43 7.00
CA GLY A 54 -3.56 -1.58 8.04
C GLY A 54 -4.85 -0.78 7.77
N LEU A 55 -4.75 0.37 7.11
CA LEU A 55 -5.91 1.19 6.72
C LEU A 55 -6.72 0.57 5.57
N TYR A 56 -6.05 -0.14 4.65
CA TYR A 56 -6.66 -0.73 3.46
C TYR A 56 -6.43 -2.25 3.35
N PRO A 57 -6.87 -3.05 4.33
CA PRO A 57 -6.52 -4.46 4.41
C PRO A 57 -7.09 -5.28 3.24
N THR A 58 -8.22 -4.89 2.66
CA THR A 58 -8.87 -5.60 1.54
C THR A 58 -8.24 -5.30 0.19
N ALA A 59 -7.62 -4.13 0.02
CA ALA A 59 -6.98 -3.73 -1.24
C ALA A 59 -5.65 -4.45 -1.46
N PHE A 60 -4.93 -4.76 -0.37
CA PHE A 60 -3.62 -5.39 -0.40
C PHE A 60 -3.63 -6.86 0.03
N CYS A 61 -4.81 -7.45 0.26
CA CYS A 61 -4.93 -8.86 0.56
C CYS A 61 -4.57 -9.70 -0.69
N PRO A 62 -3.68 -10.70 -0.58
CA PRO A 62 -3.43 -11.61 -1.69
C PRO A 62 -4.73 -12.28 -2.14
N PRO A 63 -4.98 -12.40 -3.46
CA PRO A 63 -6.15 -13.13 -3.95
C PRO A 63 -6.07 -14.60 -3.55
N LEU A 64 -7.23 -15.27 -3.51
CA LEU A 64 -7.30 -16.69 -3.22
C LEU A 64 -6.44 -17.47 -4.23
N ARG A 65 -5.68 -18.46 -3.73
CA ARG A 65 -4.95 -19.36 -4.61
C ARG A 65 -5.93 -20.12 -5.47
N PHE A 66 -5.62 -20.24 -6.76
CA PHE A 66 -6.37 -21.10 -7.66
C PHE A 66 -6.24 -22.55 -7.20
N SER A 67 -7.38 -23.22 -7.03
CA SER A 67 -7.45 -24.66 -6.80
C SER A 67 -7.77 -25.38 -8.11
N PHE A 68 -7.33 -26.62 -8.23
CA PHE A 68 -7.74 -27.49 -9.33
C PHE A 68 -9.27 -27.66 -9.32
N GLN A 69 -9.91 -27.42 -10.45
CA GLN A 69 -11.34 -27.63 -10.65
C GLN A 69 -11.53 -28.81 -11.61
N ALA A 70 -12.02 -29.93 -11.09
CA ALA A 70 -12.28 -31.12 -11.89
C ALA A 70 -13.33 -30.83 -12.97
N HIS A 71 -13.05 -31.26 -14.19
CA HIS A 71 -14.00 -31.18 -15.29
C HIS A 71 -14.86 -32.46 -15.31
N MET A 72 -16.19 -32.33 -15.37
CA MET A 72 -17.13 -33.46 -15.52
C MET A 72 -16.96 -34.62 -14.51
N GLY A 73 -16.59 -34.31 -13.26
CA GLY A 73 -16.43 -35.34 -12.23
C GLY A 73 -15.13 -36.14 -12.33
N ASP A 74 -14.11 -35.62 -13.02
CA ASP A 74 -12.76 -36.19 -13.01
C ASP A 74 -12.27 -36.42 -11.56
N ALA A 75 -11.89 -37.66 -11.27
CA ALA A 75 -11.43 -38.09 -9.95
C ALA A 75 -9.92 -37.88 -9.74
N VAL A 76 -9.17 -37.58 -10.82
CA VAL A 76 -7.73 -37.41 -10.77
C VAL A 76 -7.39 -35.97 -10.40
N THR A 77 -6.86 -35.77 -9.20
CA THR A 77 -6.49 -34.44 -8.66
C THR A 77 -4.98 -34.22 -8.56
N GLN A 78 -4.19 -35.22 -8.94
CA GLN A 78 -2.73 -35.22 -8.86
C GLN A 78 -2.12 -35.73 -10.17
N ILE A 79 -0.84 -35.45 -10.38
CA ILE A 79 -0.13 -35.90 -11.57
C ILE A 79 -0.05 -37.43 -11.57
N ALA A 80 -0.84 -38.08 -12.43
CA ALA A 80 -0.80 -39.52 -12.64
C ALA A 80 0.21 -39.86 -13.74
N SER A 81 1.40 -40.34 -13.37
CA SER A 81 2.42 -40.77 -14.32
C SER A 81 2.21 -42.21 -14.75
N GLN A 82 1.44 -42.44 -15.81
CA GLN A 82 1.46 -43.73 -16.49
C GLN A 82 2.88 -44.00 -17.03
N PRO A 83 3.33 -45.26 -17.10
CA PRO A 83 4.72 -45.60 -17.47
C PRO A 83 5.16 -45.02 -18.83
N GLN A 84 4.22 -44.82 -19.75
CA GLN A 84 4.46 -44.20 -21.07
C GLN A 84 4.80 -42.69 -20.98
N LEU A 85 4.21 -41.97 -20.02
CA LEU A 85 4.42 -40.53 -19.79
C LEU A 85 5.59 -40.24 -18.84
N GLN A 86 6.05 -41.25 -18.08
CA GLN A 86 7.06 -41.07 -17.04
C GLN A 86 8.43 -40.62 -17.58
N ALA A 87 8.86 -41.16 -18.73
CA ALA A 87 10.11 -40.77 -19.36
C ALA A 87 10.08 -39.30 -19.83
N GLU A 88 8.97 -38.85 -20.42
CA GLU A 88 8.80 -37.47 -20.87
C GLU A 88 8.75 -36.49 -19.69
N LEU A 89 8.00 -36.81 -18.63
CA LEU A 89 7.95 -35.98 -17.43
C LEU A 89 9.32 -35.87 -16.75
N THR A 90 10.09 -36.96 -16.72
CA THR A 90 11.44 -36.98 -16.16
C THR A 90 12.38 -36.11 -16.99
N LEU A 91 12.33 -36.21 -18.31
CA LEU A 91 13.11 -35.37 -19.22
C LEU A 91 12.74 -33.88 -19.06
N ARG A 92 11.45 -33.57 -18.93
CA ARG A 92 11.00 -32.19 -18.68
C ARG A 92 11.48 -31.67 -17.34
N LEU A 93 11.45 -32.50 -16.29
CA LEU A 93 11.93 -32.12 -14.97
C LEU A 93 13.41 -31.76 -15.01
N THR A 94 14.25 -32.59 -15.63
CA THR A 94 15.70 -32.32 -15.72
C THR A 94 15.98 -31.06 -16.52
N GLN A 95 15.31 -30.86 -17.66
CA GLN A 95 15.40 -29.62 -18.44
C GLN A 95 15.01 -28.37 -17.62
N LEU A 96 13.91 -28.44 -16.86
CA LEU A 96 13.47 -27.36 -15.98
C LEU A 96 14.48 -27.08 -14.87
N GLN A 97 15.05 -28.11 -14.25
CA GLN A 97 16.06 -27.98 -13.22
C GLN A 97 17.32 -27.30 -13.75
N THR A 98 17.83 -27.71 -14.91
CA THR A 98 18.99 -27.09 -15.54
C THR A 98 18.73 -25.62 -15.88
N ARG A 99 17.55 -25.32 -16.45
CA ARG A 99 17.17 -23.94 -16.77
C ARG A 99 17.01 -23.07 -15.53
N LEU A 100 16.38 -23.59 -14.47
CA LEU A 100 16.24 -22.87 -13.21
C LEU A 100 17.60 -22.61 -12.55
N ALA A 101 18.55 -23.55 -12.64
CA ALA A 101 19.90 -23.32 -12.14
C ALA A 101 20.58 -22.16 -12.87
N SER A 102 20.50 -22.13 -14.20
CA SER A 102 21.02 -21.02 -15.01
C SER A 102 20.36 -19.68 -14.65
N LEU A 103 19.02 -19.66 -14.59
CA LEU A 103 18.26 -18.44 -14.29
C LEU A 103 18.48 -17.94 -12.87
N LYS A 104 18.74 -18.82 -11.90
CA LYS A 104 19.07 -18.41 -10.52
C LYS A 104 20.38 -17.66 -10.48
N ILE A 105 21.40 -18.14 -11.19
CA ILE A 105 22.71 -17.48 -11.28
C ILE A 105 22.56 -16.11 -11.94
N GLU A 106 21.89 -16.06 -13.10
CA GLU A 106 21.65 -14.81 -13.82
C GLU A 106 20.86 -13.80 -12.96
N ASN A 107 19.81 -14.25 -12.27
CA ASN A 107 19.00 -13.39 -11.40
C ASN A 107 19.75 -12.92 -10.15
N GLU A 108 20.69 -13.72 -9.62
CA GLU A 108 21.58 -13.26 -8.56
C GLU A 108 22.46 -12.12 -9.07
N GLU A 109 23.07 -12.23 -10.25
CA GLU A 109 23.91 -11.16 -10.84
C GLU A 109 23.12 -9.87 -11.11
N VAL A 110 21.88 -9.99 -11.58
CA VAL A 110 20.96 -8.85 -11.75
C VAL A 110 20.59 -8.24 -10.40
N GLY A 111 20.26 -9.05 -9.38
CA GLY A 111 19.98 -8.55 -8.03
C GLY A 111 21.16 -7.81 -7.40
N HIS A 112 22.40 -8.26 -7.63
CA HIS A 112 23.61 -7.58 -7.15
C HIS A 112 23.90 -6.27 -7.90
N SER A 113 23.54 -6.18 -9.18
CA SER A 113 23.68 -4.94 -9.95
C SER A 113 22.58 -3.94 -9.61
N ASP A 114 21.34 -4.36 -9.43
CA ASP A 114 20.21 -3.52 -8.97
C ASP A 114 20.45 -2.98 -7.56
N THR A 115 20.99 -3.79 -6.65
CA THR A 115 21.35 -3.31 -5.30
C THR A 115 22.56 -2.37 -5.31
N ARG A 116 23.50 -2.51 -6.25
CA ARG A 116 24.64 -1.57 -6.42
C ARG A 116 24.23 -0.26 -7.07
N THR A 117 23.25 -0.27 -7.98
CA THR A 117 22.71 0.94 -8.60
C THR A 117 21.77 1.67 -7.65
N LEU A 118 20.88 0.95 -6.95
CA LEU A 118 19.99 1.52 -5.93
C LEU A 118 20.75 1.94 -4.66
N GLY A 119 21.83 1.24 -4.29
CA GLY A 119 22.69 1.58 -3.15
C GLY A 119 23.53 2.86 -3.33
N ARG A 120 23.57 3.44 -4.54
CA ARG A 120 24.12 4.80 -4.76
C ARG A 120 23.13 5.90 -4.41
N THR A 121 21.86 5.58 -4.19
CA THR A 121 20.91 6.49 -3.58
C THR A 121 20.81 6.16 -2.09
N PRO A 122 20.97 7.11 -1.17
CA PRO A 122 20.65 6.89 0.23
C PRO A 122 19.13 6.86 0.36
N SER A 123 18.49 5.80 -0.13
CA SER A 123 17.09 5.52 0.14
C SER A 123 17.02 4.12 0.75
N GLY A 124 16.65 4.09 2.03
CA GLY A 124 16.33 2.89 2.76
C GLY A 124 15.06 2.26 2.18
N ALA A 125 15.19 1.59 1.05
CA ALA A 125 14.19 0.68 0.53
C ALA A 125 14.79 -0.73 0.56
N SER A 126 14.89 -1.27 1.78
CA SER A 126 15.04 -2.71 1.96
C SER A 126 13.75 -3.36 1.43
N THR A 127 13.71 -3.67 0.14
CA THR A 127 12.75 -4.61 -0.46
C THR A 127 13.16 -6.01 -0.04
N ARG A 128 13.16 -6.25 1.28
CA ARG A 128 13.10 -7.60 1.81
C ARG A 128 11.67 -8.03 1.56
N THR A 129 11.48 -8.96 0.61
CA THR A 129 10.25 -9.72 0.41
C THR A 129 9.58 -9.96 1.75
N ALA A 130 8.50 -9.23 2.01
CA ALA A 130 7.65 -9.47 3.15
C ALA A 130 7.06 -10.85 2.90
N ARG A 131 7.67 -11.86 3.50
CA ARG A 131 7.03 -13.15 3.74
C ARG A 131 5.86 -12.79 4.64
N LEU A 132 4.70 -12.51 4.03
CA LEU A 132 3.44 -12.35 4.72
C LEU A 132 3.27 -13.65 5.49
N THR A 133 3.65 -13.61 6.76
CA THR A 133 3.33 -14.66 7.70
C THR A 133 1.82 -14.81 7.62
N GLU A 134 1.37 -16.05 7.42
CA GLU A 134 -0.03 -16.47 7.41
C GLU A 134 -0.64 -16.17 8.80
N ARG A 135 -0.76 -14.90 9.17
CA ARG A 135 -1.64 -14.48 10.25
C ARG A 135 -3.03 -14.63 9.66
N SER A 136 -3.64 -15.77 10.00
CA SER A 136 -5.05 -16.11 9.81
C SER A 136 -5.92 -14.89 9.50
N CYS A 137 -6.01 -14.54 8.22
CA CYS A 137 -7.08 -13.68 7.76
C CYS A 137 -8.31 -14.59 7.76
N SER A 138 -9.07 -14.53 8.86
CA SER A 138 -10.43 -15.07 8.88
C SER A 138 -11.14 -14.58 7.62
N ALA A 139 -11.75 -15.50 6.87
CA ALA A 139 -12.42 -15.22 5.61
C ALA A 139 -13.20 -13.89 5.67
N PRO A 140 -13.05 -13.00 4.67
CA PRO A 140 -13.77 -11.74 4.68
C PRO A 140 -15.26 -12.02 4.74
N ARG A 141 -15.94 -11.52 5.78
CA ARG A 141 -17.40 -11.57 5.86
C ARG A 141 -17.97 -10.83 4.64
N PRO A 142 -19.00 -11.36 3.97
CA PRO A 142 -19.64 -10.65 2.87
C PRO A 142 -20.15 -9.29 3.36
N ILE A 143 -19.73 -8.21 2.69
CA ILE A 143 -20.16 -6.85 3.01
C ILE A 143 -21.61 -6.71 2.55
N VAL A 144 -22.54 -6.81 3.50
CA VAL A 144 -23.98 -6.57 3.26
C VAL A 144 -24.20 -5.06 3.30
N HIS A 145 -24.36 -4.42 2.15
CA HIS A 145 -24.76 -3.01 2.10
C HIS A 145 -26.28 -2.89 2.24
N SER A 146 -26.74 -1.96 3.09
CA SER A 146 -28.17 -1.62 3.23
C SER A 146 -28.70 -0.90 1.98
N GLU A 147 -30.01 -1.02 1.71
CA GLU A 147 -30.67 -0.36 0.55
C GLU A 147 -30.43 1.16 0.50
N SER A 148 -30.25 1.81 1.66
CA SER A 148 -29.95 3.23 1.78
C SER A 148 -28.62 3.65 1.15
N VAL A 149 -27.60 2.78 1.20
CA VAL A 149 -26.26 3.05 0.63
C VAL A 149 -26.29 2.90 -0.88
N LEU A 150 -27.02 1.91 -1.39
CA LEU A 150 -27.21 1.69 -2.83
C LEU A 150 -28.03 2.81 -3.49
N ALA A 151 -29.06 3.31 -2.81
CA ALA A 151 -29.86 4.45 -3.28
C ALA A 151 -29.08 5.78 -3.29
N SER A 152 -28.02 5.88 -2.48
CA SER A 152 -27.12 7.05 -2.48
C SER A 152 -26.09 6.96 -3.62
N ALA A 153 -25.57 5.76 -3.91
CA ALA A 153 -24.67 5.54 -5.04
C ALA A 153 -25.35 5.76 -6.41
N ALA A 154 -26.62 5.37 -6.55
CA ALA A 154 -27.40 5.57 -7.78
C ALA A 154 -27.66 7.06 -8.11
N ARG A 155 -27.61 7.96 -7.12
CA ARG A 155 -27.73 9.42 -7.34
C ARG A 155 -26.46 10.07 -7.87
N ILE A 156 -25.31 9.44 -7.65
CA ILE A 156 -23.99 9.96 -8.05
C ILE A 156 -23.65 9.50 -9.47
N LEU A 157 -24.22 8.38 -9.93
CA LEU A 157 -23.94 7.78 -11.23
C LEU A 157 -25.25 7.49 -11.98
N PRO A 158 -25.88 8.51 -12.60
CA PRO A 158 -27.17 8.38 -13.26
C PRO A 158 -27.15 7.49 -14.51
N ASP A 159 -25.97 7.28 -15.11
CA ASP A 159 -25.80 6.50 -16.34
C ASP A 159 -25.60 4.99 -16.11
N TYR A 160 -25.65 4.55 -14.84
CA TYR A 160 -25.43 3.15 -14.46
C TYR A 160 -26.68 2.51 -13.87
N THR A 161 -27.18 1.46 -14.52
CA THR A 161 -28.31 0.67 -14.02
C THR A 161 -27.84 -0.44 -13.09
N PHE A 162 -28.30 -0.45 -11.84
CA PHE A 162 -28.07 -1.52 -10.89
C PHE A 162 -29.08 -2.65 -11.11
N LYS A 163 -28.61 -3.87 -11.43
CA LYS A 163 -29.47 -5.05 -11.54
C LYS A 163 -29.38 -5.85 -10.24
N CYS A 164 -30.46 -5.85 -9.44
CA CYS A 164 -30.52 -6.57 -8.18
C CYS A 164 -31.18 -7.94 -8.42
N SER A 165 -30.44 -9.04 -8.23
CA SER A 165 -31.01 -10.39 -8.31
C SER A 165 -31.67 -10.75 -6.98
N SER A 166 -32.92 -11.21 -7.04
CA SER A 166 -33.75 -11.49 -5.87
C SER A 166 -33.48 -12.88 -5.31
N ASP A 167 -32.28 -13.12 -4.76
CA ASP A 167 -31.97 -14.35 -4.01
C ASP A 167 -31.07 -14.04 -2.81
N LYS A 168 -31.70 -13.74 -1.66
CA LYS A 168 -31.22 -13.68 -0.25
C LYS A 168 -29.87 -13.00 0.08
N TYR A 169 -29.07 -12.62 -0.91
CA TYR A 169 -27.76 -11.98 -0.82
C TYR A 169 -27.71 -11.03 -2.02
N LYS A 170 -27.92 -9.74 -1.79
CA LYS A 170 -27.81 -8.72 -2.83
C LYS A 170 -26.33 -8.60 -3.23
N LEU A 171 -25.90 -9.42 -4.18
CA LEU A 171 -24.58 -9.33 -4.79
C LEU A 171 -24.66 -8.28 -5.91
N CYS A 172 -24.13 -7.09 -5.67
CA CYS A 172 -23.97 -6.09 -6.73
C CYS A 172 -22.71 -6.41 -7.54
N THR A 173 -22.85 -7.20 -8.60
CA THR A 173 -21.77 -7.41 -9.57
C THR A 173 -21.78 -6.28 -10.60
N LYS A 174 -20.65 -5.56 -10.66
CA LYS A 174 -20.16 -4.60 -11.67
C LYS A 174 -21.18 -3.67 -12.33
N LEU A 175 -20.97 -2.38 -12.09
CA LEU A 175 -21.40 -1.26 -12.91
C LEU A 175 -21.14 -1.57 -14.41
N TRP A 176 -22.19 -1.77 -15.20
CA TRP A 176 -22.11 -1.87 -16.66
C TRP A 176 -22.57 -0.55 -17.29
N PRO A 177 -21.80 0.06 -18.21
CA PRO A 177 -22.25 1.23 -18.95
C PRO A 177 -23.55 0.91 -19.71
N SER A 178 -24.42 1.90 -19.87
CA SER A 178 -25.63 1.76 -20.67
C SER A 178 -25.30 1.29 -22.10
N GLU A 179 -26.20 0.53 -22.73
CA GLU A 179 -26.01 -0.04 -24.06
C GLU A 179 -25.70 1.03 -25.14
N GLN A 180 -26.15 2.28 -24.92
CA GLN A 180 -25.83 3.42 -25.77
C GLN A 180 -24.38 3.90 -25.67
N GLU A 181 -23.72 3.75 -24.51
CA GLU A 181 -22.29 4.07 -24.36
C GLU A 181 -21.41 3.01 -25.04
N LEU A 182 -21.79 1.73 -24.96
CA LEU A 182 -21.06 0.63 -25.62
C LEU A 182 -21.03 0.77 -27.15
N GLU A 183 -22.10 1.30 -27.76
CA GLU A 183 -22.16 1.56 -29.20
C GLU A 183 -21.24 2.71 -29.65
N LYS A 184 -20.90 3.62 -28.72
CA LYS A 184 -20.02 4.78 -28.96
C LYS A 184 -18.54 4.39 -29.04
N TRP A 185 -18.15 3.32 -28.34
CA TRP A 185 -16.80 2.73 -28.36
C TRP A 185 -16.61 1.69 -29.48
N ARG A 186 -17.67 1.36 -30.23
CA ARG A 186 -17.62 0.44 -31.37
C ARG A 186 -17.40 1.17 -32.72
N ARG A 187 -17.40 2.50 -32.74
CA ARG A 187 -17.14 3.33 -33.94
C ARG A 187 -15.74 3.93 -33.94
#